data_AF-A0A0D2EXJ9-F1
#
_entry.id   AF-A0A0D2EXJ9-F1
#
_cell.length_a   1.000
_cell.length_b   1.000
_cell.length_c   1.000
_cell.angle_alpha   90.00
_cell.angle_beta   90.00
_cell.angle_gamma   90.00
#
_symmetry.space_group_name_H-M   'P 1'
#
loop_
_entity.id
_entity.type
_entity.pdbx_description
1 polymer ?
#
loop_
_entity_poly.entity_id
_entity_poly.type
_entity_poly.pdbx_seq_one_letter_code
_entity_poly.pdbx_strand_id
1 'polypeptide(L)'
;MHSLPSSTETLTLHLAILICEVLPPPVSCLRGPFDQIFQDFFDRGAKRLSENNHNEQCPGGAKKQIQVRTTPYNATAGQLPEAEALEELDGLVVTGSSAGAYEDIEWVKKLGGFLQG
;
A
#
# COMPACT_ATOMS: atom_id res chain seq x y z
N MET A 1 -17.56 -37.01 -15.61
CA MET A 1 -17.65 -35.55 -15.38
C MET A 1 -16.25 -35.07 -15.00
N HIS A 2 -15.50 -34.49 -15.94
CA HIS A 2 -14.18 -33.93 -15.67
C HIS A 2 -14.34 -32.43 -15.39
N SER A 3 -14.09 -32.01 -14.16
CA SER A 3 -14.05 -30.61 -13.75
C SER A 3 -12.81 -29.96 -14.39
N LEU A 4 -13.01 -28.93 -15.21
CA LEU A 4 -11.91 -28.09 -15.71
C LEU A 4 -11.30 -27.32 -14.53
N PRO A 5 -9.96 -27.17 -14.46
CA PRO A 5 -9.34 -26.34 -13.43
C PRO A 5 -9.77 -24.89 -13.64
N SER A 6 -10.42 -24.31 -12.63
CA SER A 6 -10.65 -22.87 -12.54
C SER A 6 -9.29 -22.21 -12.36
N SER A 7 -8.71 -21.64 -13.42
CA SER A 7 -7.48 -20.84 -13.30
C SER A 7 -7.79 -19.57 -12.50
N THR A 8 -7.05 -19.34 -11.43
CA THR A 8 -7.09 -18.09 -10.65
C THR A 8 -5.96 -17.22 -11.14
N GLU A 9 -6.27 -16.03 -11.62
CA GLU A 9 -5.27 -15.02 -11.97
C GLU A 9 -5.08 -14.08 -10.78
N THR A 10 -3.85 -13.96 -10.28
CA THR A 10 -3.51 -13.06 -9.18
C THR A 10 -2.85 -11.80 -9.72
N LEU A 11 -3.48 -10.65 -9.47
CA LEU A 11 -2.88 -9.33 -9.67
C LEU A 11 -2.23 -8.88 -8.36
N THR A 12 -0.91 -8.65 -8.39
CA THR A 12 -0.19 -8.10 -7.24
C THR A 12 0.04 -6.61 -7.44
N LEU A 13 -0.39 -5.80 -6.48
CA LEU A 13 -0.14 -4.35 -6.45
C LEU A 13 0.98 -4.05 -5.45
N HIS A 14 1.97 -3.26 -5.87
CA HIS A 14 3.13 -2.85 -5.09
C HIS A 14 2.98 -1.39 -4.68
N LEU A 15 2.84 -1.14 -3.38
CA LEU A 15 2.59 0.19 -2.83
C LEU A 15 3.72 0.62 -1.89
N ALA A 16 4.27 1.82 -2.08
CA ALA A 16 5.18 2.40 -1.10
C ALA A 16 4.41 3.17 -0.03
N ILE A 17 4.79 3.02 1.23
CA ILE A 17 4.22 3.74 2.37
C ILE A 17 5.25 4.76 2.85
N LEU A 18 5.03 6.05 2.55
CA LEU A 18 5.88 7.15 2.98
C LEU A 18 5.44 7.60 4.37
N ILE A 19 6.16 7.12 5.39
CA ILE A 19 5.86 7.35 6.80
C ILE A 19 6.38 8.72 7.21
N CYS A 20 5.43 9.62 7.50
CA CYS A 20 5.67 11.03 7.83
C CYS A 20 5.43 11.33 9.32
N GLU A 21 5.29 10.30 10.15
CA GLU A 21 5.03 10.43 11.59
C GLU A 21 5.46 9.19 12.37
N VAL A 22 5.66 9.33 13.68
CA VAL A 22 5.82 8.20 14.60
C VAL A 22 4.51 7.97 15.33
N LEU A 23 3.98 6.74 15.24
CA LEU A 23 2.76 6.39 15.98
C LEU A 23 2.98 6.51 17.50
N PRO A 24 2.04 7.13 18.23
CA PRO A 24 2.07 7.09 19.69
C PRO A 24 2.08 5.65 20.21
N PRO A 25 2.82 5.34 21.30
CA PRO A 25 2.96 3.97 21.80
C PRO A 25 1.65 3.20 22.00
N PRO A 26 0.56 3.80 22.54
CA PRO A 26 -0.70 3.09 22.69
C PRO A 26 -1.28 2.57 21.37
N VAL A 27 -1.06 3.29 20.27
CA VAL A 27 -1.55 2.91 18.93
C VAL A 27 -0.66 1.84 18.34
N SER A 28 0.67 2.03 18.35
CA SER A 28 1.60 1.07 17.78
C SER A 28 1.62 -0.26 18.54
N CYS A 29 1.41 -0.26 19.86
CA CYS A 29 1.27 -1.49 20.63
C CYS A 29 0.01 -2.30 20.27
N LEU A 30 -1.10 -1.63 19.92
CA LEU A 30 -2.35 -2.28 19.59
C LEU A 30 -2.43 -2.72 18.12
N ARG A 31 -1.81 -1.96 17.21
CA ARG A 31 -2.02 -2.07 15.76
C ARG A 31 -0.75 -2.40 14.98
N GLY A 32 0.42 -2.38 15.63
CA GLY A 32 1.70 -2.48 14.95
C GLY A 32 2.17 -1.15 14.35
N PRO A 33 3.31 -1.16 13.63
CA PRO A 33 3.81 -0.01 12.90
C PRO A 33 2.92 0.33 11.69
N PHE A 34 3.15 1.49 11.07
CA PHE A 34 2.33 1.98 9.96
C PHE A 34 2.23 1.00 8.78
N ASP A 35 3.31 0.33 8.41
CA ASP A 35 3.33 -0.66 7.33
C ASP A 35 2.37 -1.83 7.60
N GLN A 36 2.36 -2.34 8.83
CA GLN A 36 1.43 -3.40 9.23
C GLN A 36 -0.02 -2.91 9.19
N ILE A 37 -0.29 -1.70 9.67
CA ILE A 37 -1.63 -1.10 9.64
C ILE A 37 -2.17 -1.01 8.22
N PHE A 38 -1.36 -0.50 7.29
CA PHE A 38 -1.78 -0.35 5.90
C PHE A 38 -1.88 -1.71 5.19
N GLN A 39 -0.94 -2.62 5.40
CA GLN A 39 -1.03 -3.99 4.87
C GLN A 39 -2.34 -4.67 5.32
N ASP A 40 -2.69 -4.58 6.60
CA ASP A 40 -3.94 -5.14 7.14
C ASP A 40 -5.20 -4.48 6.53
N PHE A 41 -5.16 -3.18 6.23
CA PHE A 41 -6.27 -2.51 5.54
C PHE A 41 -6.40 -3.00 4.10
N PHE A 42 -5.29 -3.10 3.37
CA PHE A 42 -5.29 -3.56 1.99
C PHE A 42 -5.69 -5.03 1.87
N ASP A 43 -5.20 -5.90 2.74
CA ASP A 43 -5.58 -7.32 2.76
C ASP A 43 -7.08 -7.50 3.00
N ARG A 44 -7.66 -6.73 3.94
CA ARG A 44 -9.11 -6.73 4.17
C ARG A 44 -9.89 -6.23 2.96
N GLY A 45 -9.41 -5.18 2.29
CA GLY A 45 -10.02 -4.66 1.06
C GLY A 45 -9.97 -5.67 -0.08
N ALA A 46 -8.79 -6.23 -0.35
CA ALA A 46 -8.55 -7.23 -1.39
C ALA A 46 -9.39 -8.50 -1.16
N LYS A 47 -9.50 -8.96 0.09
CA LYS A 47 -10.37 -10.07 0.47
C LYS A 47 -11.84 -9.79 0.15
N ARG A 48 -12.36 -8.63 0.56
CA ARG A 48 -13.76 -8.23 0.30
C ARG A 48 -14.07 -8.11 -1.18
N LEU A 49 -13.14 -7.57 -1.97
CA LEU A 49 -13.30 -7.49 -3.43
C LEU A 49 -13.33 -8.89 -4.06
N SER A 50 -12.45 -9.78 -3.60
CA SER A 50 -12.41 -11.17 -4.07
C SER A 50 -13.70 -11.94 -3.71
N GLU A 51 -14.27 -11.69 -2.54
CA GLU A 51 -15.54 -12.28 -2.09
C GLU A 51 -16.75 -11.75 -2.89
N ASN A 52 -16.80 -10.45 -3.19
CA ASN A 52 -17.92 -9.84 -3.91
C ASN A 52 -17.96 -10.23 -5.41
N ASN A 53 -16.81 -10.50 -6.02
CA ASN A 53 -16.70 -10.98 -7.41
C ASN A 53 -17.31 -12.38 -7.60
N HIS A 54 -17.71 -13.09 -6.53
CA HIS A 54 -18.43 -14.35 -6.65
C HIS A 54 -19.87 -14.20 -7.17
N ASN A 55 -20.49 -13.01 -7.11
CA ASN A 55 -21.91 -12.82 -7.48
C ASN A 55 -22.14 -12.37 -8.93
N GLU A 56 -21.10 -11.91 -9.64
CA GLU A 56 -21.16 -11.57 -11.06
C GLU A 56 -20.59 -12.71 -11.91
N GLN A 57 -21.22 -13.89 -11.85
CA GLN A 57 -20.77 -15.06 -12.58
C GLN A 57 -21.12 -14.96 -14.07
N CYS A 58 -20.18 -14.48 -14.87
CA CYS A 58 -20.11 -14.88 -16.27
C CYS A 58 -19.64 -16.35 -16.34
N PRO A 59 -20.36 -17.26 -17.02
CA PRO A 59 -19.93 -18.65 -17.13
C PRO A 59 -18.63 -18.72 -17.95
N GLY A 60 -17.51 -18.99 -17.27
CA GLY A 60 -16.17 -19.09 -17.87
C GLY A 60 -15.15 -18.02 -17.47
N GLY A 61 -15.51 -17.05 -16.63
CA GLY A 61 -14.58 -16.02 -16.16
C GLY A 61 -13.58 -16.56 -15.13
N ALA A 62 -12.28 -16.37 -15.37
CA ALA A 62 -11.23 -16.65 -14.40
C ALA A 62 -11.46 -15.83 -13.11
N LYS A 63 -11.28 -16.44 -11.95
CA LYS A 63 -11.34 -15.71 -10.67
C LYS A 63 -10.13 -14.80 -10.61
N LYS A 64 -10.36 -13.48 -10.52
CA LYS A 64 -9.31 -12.50 -10.28
C LYS A 64 -9.11 -12.33 -8.78
N GLN A 65 -7.91 -12.67 -8.30
CA GLN A 65 -7.48 -12.44 -6.94
C GLN A 65 -6.58 -11.19 -6.92
N ILE A 66 -6.80 -10.30 -5.96
CA ILE A 66 -5.93 -9.15 -5.73
C ILE A 66 -5.03 -9.47 -4.53
N GLN A 67 -3.74 -9.22 -4.68
CA GLN A 67 -2.77 -9.18 -3.59
C GLN A 67 -2.17 -7.78 -3.53
N VAL A 68 -1.93 -7.26 -2.33
CA VAL A 68 -1.23 -5.99 -2.14
C VAL A 68 0.04 -6.26 -1.34
N ARG A 69 1.15 -5.63 -1.74
CA ARG A 69 2.43 -5.66 -1.04
C ARG A 69 2.85 -4.24 -0.73
N THR A 70 3.03 -3.95 0.56
CA THR A 70 3.50 -2.64 1.00
C THR A 70 5.01 -2.63 1.25
N THR A 71 5.66 -1.51 0.95
CA THR A 71 7.08 -1.27 1.28
C THR A 71 7.20 0.06 2.04
N PRO A 72 7.63 0.06 3.32
CA PRO A 72 7.74 1.29 4.09
C PRO A 72 9.01 2.09 3.81
N TYR A 73 8.88 3.41 3.85
CA TYR A 73 9.98 4.38 3.80
C TYR A 73 9.78 5.41 4.90
N ASN A 74 10.77 5.58 5.79
CA ASN A 74 10.72 6.62 6.82
C ASN A 74 11.11 7.98 6.23
N ALA A 75 10.11 8.71 5.72
CA ALA A 75 10.31 10.01 5.11
C ALA A 75 10.88 11.03 6.12
N THR A 76 10.52 10.94 7.40
CA THR A 76 11.07 11.82 8.46
C THR A 76 12.58 11.62 8.68
N ALA A 77 13.08 10.41 8.39
CA ALA A 77 14.51 10.10 8.37
C ALA A 77 15.17 10.35 6.99
N GLY A 78 14.43 10.90 6.04
CA GLY A 78 14.88 11.16 4.67
C GLY A 78 14.95 9.93 3.78
N GLN A 79 14.31 8.81 4.17
CA GLN A 79 14.20 7.62 3.33
C GLN A 79 13.05 7.80 2.35
N LEU A 80 13.34 7.65 1.06
CA LEU A 80 12.39 7.71 -0.04
C LEU A 80 12.74 6.61 -1.05
N PRO A 81 11.78 6.14 -1.88
CA PRO A 81 12.09 5.24 -2.99
C PRO A 81 13.10 5.87 -3.95
N GLU A 82 14.08 5.07 -4.38
CA GLU A 82 14.99 5.44 -5.47
C GLU A 82 14.27 5.28 -6.84
N ALA A 83 14.87 5.83 -7.90
CA ALA A 83 14.27 5.83 -9.24
C ALA A 83 13.92 4.42 -9.73
N GLU A 84 14.82 3.44 -9.53
CA GLU A 84 14.60 2.06 -9.95
C GLU A 84 13.44 1.42 -9.18
N ALA A 85 13.31 1.72 -7.88
CA ALA A 85 12.21 1.22 -7.07
C ALA A 85 10.86 1.84 -7.49
N LEU A 86 10.84 3.10 -7.94
CA LEU A 86 9.64 3.76 -8.43
C LEU A 86 9.04 3.12 -9.68
N GLU A 87 9.89 2.56 -10.56
CA GLU A 87 9.42 1.87 -11.77
C GLU A 87 8.62 0.60 -11.46
N GLU A 88 8.85 0.00 -10.28
CA GLU A 88 8.18 -1.22 -9.82
C GLU A 88 6.95 -0.94 -8.95
N LEU A 89 6.66 0.32 -8.62
CA LEU A 89 5.55 0.70 -7.75
C LEU A 89 4.30 1.06 -8.54
N ASP A 90 3.17 0.50 -8.15
CA ASP A 90 1.85 0.85 -8.68
C ASP A 90 1.24 2.08 -8.01
N GLY A 91 1.78 2.48 -6.85
CA GLY A 91 1.27 3.65 -6.13
C GLY A 91 2.01 4.00 -4.85
N LEU A 92 1.70 5.19 -4.35
CA LEU A 92 2.25 5.76 -3.12
C LEU A 92 1.13 6.01 -2.11
N VAL A 93 1.41 5.71 -0.83
CA VAL A 93 0.61 6.10 0.32
C VAL A 93 1.44 7.05 1.16
N VAL A 94 1.02 8.31 1.24
CA VAL A 94 1.66 9.31 2.10
C VAL A 94 0.89 9.42 3.39
N THR A 95 1.50 9.11 4.53
CA THR A 95 0.80 9.20 5.82
C THR A 95 0.61 10.66 6.24
N GLY A 96 -0.35 10.90 7.12
CA GLY A 96 -0.45 12.20 7.79
C GLY A 96 0.80 12.51 8.63
N SER A 97 1.04 13.80 8.86
CA SER A 97 2.11 14.32 9.71
C SER A 97 1.57 15.44 10.61
N SER A 98 2.18 15.60 11.78
CA SER A 98 1.99 16.80 12.61
C SER A 98 2.72 18.02 12.05
N ALA A 99 3.73 17.83 11.19
CA ALA A 99 4.43 18.93 10.52
C ALA A 99 3.58 19.52 9.39
N GLY A 100 3.62 20.84 9.26
CA GLY A 100 3.01 21.54 8.13
C GLY A 100 3.75 21.32 6.82
N ALA A 101 3.01 21.21 5.71
CA ALA A 101 3.58 20.98 4.37
C ALA A 101 4.49 22.11 3.84
N TYR A 102 4.44 23.28 4.47
CA TYR A 102 5.22 24.48 4.10
C TYR A 102 6.20 24.91 5.18
N GLU A 103 6.37 24.09 6.22
CA GLU A 103 7.36 24.37 7.26
C GLU A 103 8.78 24.21 6.71
N ASP A 104 9.69 25.01 7.24
CA ASP A 104 11.11 24.99 6.86
C ASP A 104 11.84 23.82 7.53
N ILE A 105 11.46 22.60 7.15
CA ILE A 105 11.99 21.34 7.68
C ILE A 105 12.58 20.52 6.54
N GLU A 106 13.82 20.07 6.71
CA GLU A 106 14.58 19.40 5.66
C GLU A 106 13.88 18.18 5.06
N TRP A 107 13.30 17.31 5.89
CA TRP A 107 12.61 16.13 5.38
C TRP A 107 11.31 16.49 4.64
N VAL A 108 10.61 17.56 5.04
CA VAL A 108 9.40 18.04 4.36
C VAL A 108 9.76 18.54 2.97
N LYS A 109 10.84 19.33 2.84
CA LYS A 109 11.32 19.78 1.53
C LYS A 109 11.75 18.62 0.64
N LYS A 110 12.47 17.65 1.18
CA LYS A 110 12.89 16.45 0.42
C LYS A 110 11.70 15.66 -0.10
N LEU A 111 10.72 15.40 0.77
CA LEU A 111 9.48 14.73 0.38
C LEU A 111 8.71 15.56 -0.66
N GLY A 112 8.60 16.87 -0.46
CA GLY A 112 7.93 17.77 -1.39
C GLY A 112 8.58 17.78 -2.78
N GLY A 113 9.91 17.82 -2.85
CA GLY A 113 10.65 17.71 -4.10
C GLY A 113 10.44 16.36 -4.77
N PHE A 114 10.51 15.27 -4.01
CA PHE A 114 10.23 13.93 -4.50
C PHE A 114 8.82 13.77 -5.09
N LEU A 115 7.79 14.35 -4.45
CA LEU A 115 6.40 14.26 -4.93
C LEU A 115 6.11 15.14 -6.15
N GLN A 116 6.95 16.14 -6.44
CA GLN A 116 6.76 17.05 -7.57
C GLN A 116 7.36 16.53 -8.88
N GLY A 117 8.34 15.61 -8.80
CA GLY A 117 9.04 15.05 -9.97
C GLY A 117 10.18 15.94 -10.47
#